data_AF-A0A923W7N1-F1
#
_entry.id   AF-A0A923W7N1-F1
#
_cell.length_a   1.000
_cell.length_b   1.000
_cell.length_c   1.000
_cell.angle_alpha   90.00
_cell.angle_beta   90.00
_cell.angle_gamma   90.00
#
_symmetry.space_group_name_H-M   'P 1'
#
loop_
_entity.id
_entity.type
_entity.pdbx_description
1 polymer ?
#
loop_
_entity_poly.entity_id
_entity_poly.type
_entity_poly.pdbx_seq_one_letter_code
_entity_poly.pdbx_strand_id
1 'polypeptide(L)'
;MPRFSLAALPALLLTLAACQSNPATERRTASAPATHRVRDDLGRALTVPLRPCRILPLAPSMTEMLWAVADPATIIGRTQN
;
A
#
# COMPACT_ATOMS: atom_id res chain seq x y z
N MET A 1 -8.15 -42.98 -24.81
CA MET A 1 -7.46 -43.06 -23.50
C MET A 1 -6.12 -42.33 -23.62
N PRO A 2 -5.99 -41.10 -23.09
CA PRO A 2 -4.73 -40.36 -23.21
C PRO A 2 -3.67 -40.97 -22.30
N ARG A 3 -2.51 -41.29 -22.89
CA ARG A 3 -1.33 -41.80 -22.19
C ARG A 3 -0.64 -40.60 -21.54
N PHE A 4 -0.92 -40.34 -20.27
CA PHE A 4 -0.28 -39.27 -19.52
C PHE A 4 1.22 -39.57 -19.37
N SER A 5 2.04 -38.75 -20.02
CA SER A 5 3.49 -38.89 -20.04
C SER A 5 4.07 -38.49 -18.67
N LEU A 6 4.77 -39.42 -18.01
CA LEU A 6 5.36 -39.26 -16.67
C LEU A 6 6.36 -38.07 -16.59
N ALA A 7 6.82 -37.57 -17.73
CA ALA A 7 7.72 -36.42 -17.85
C ALA A 7 7.05 -35.04 -17.62
N ALA A 8 5.71 -34.97 -17.58
CA ALA A 8 4.99 -33.71 -17.31
C ALA A 8 4.94 -33.34 -15.82
N LEU A 9 5.10 -34.32 -14.93
CA LEU A 9 5.06 -34.14 -13.48
C LEU A 9 6.17 -33.24 -12.92
N PRO A 10 7.45 -33.38 -13.31
CA PRO A 10 8.52 -32.50 -12.80
C PRO A 10 8.39 -31.06 -13.29
N ALA A 11 7.91 -30.84 -14.53
CA ALA A 11 7.71 -29.50 -15.07
C ALA A 11 6.62 -28.72 -14.32
N LEU A 12 5.54 -29.40 -13.90
CA LEU A 12 4.50 -28.81 -13.07
C LEU A 12 5.01 -28.49 -11.66
N LEU A 13 5.83 -29.36 -11.06
CA LEU A 13 6.43 -29.12 -9.74
C LEU A 13 7.36 -27.89 -9.74
N LEU A 14 8.10 -27.64 -10.83
CA LEU A 14 8.95 -26.45 -10.95
C LEU A 14 8.15 -25.14 -11.03
N THR A 15 6.97 -25.12 -11.67
CA THR A 15 6.16 -23.90 -11.76
C THR A 15 5.47 -23.57 -10.44
N LEU A 16 5.08 -24.57 -9.65
CA LEU A 16 4.54 -24.36 -8.29
C LEU A 16 5.61 -23.82 -7.33
N ALA A 17 6.87 -24.22 -7.49
CA ALA A 17 7.99 -23.73 -6.66
C ALA A 17 8.46 -22.31 -7.01
N ALA A 18 7.98 -21.71 -8.11
CA ALA A 18 8.28 -20.32 -8.47
C ALA A 18 7.27 -19.32 -7.84
N CYS A 19 6.13 -19.79 -7.35
CA CYS A 19 5.08 -18.97 -6.71
C CYS A 19 5.21 -18.90 -5.17
N GLN A 20 6.42 -19.01 -4.63
CA GLN A 20 6.63 -18.82 -3.19
C GLN A 20 6.61 -17.31 -2.91
N SER A 21 5.56 -16.84 -2.24
CA SER A 21 5.51 -15.46 -1.73
C SER A 21 6.71 -15.26 -0.81
N ASN A 22 7.63 -14.37 -1.20
CA ASN A 22 8.82 -14.02 -0.44
C ASN A 22 8.44 -13.70 1.02
N PRO A 23 8.82 -14.52 2.02
CA PRO A 23 8.49 -14.29 3.42
C PRO A 23 9.34 -13.17 4.06
N ALA A 24 10.17 -12.46 3.28
CA ALA A 24 10.82 -11.22 3.71
C ALA A 24 9.86 -10.02 3.81
N THR A 25 8.54 -10.22 3.80
CA THR A 25 7.63 -9.32 4.51
C THR A 25 7.73 -9.64 5.99
N GLU A 26 8.86 -9.22 6.53
CA GLU A 26 9.16 -9.07 7.92
C GLU A 26 7.90 -8.59 8.64
N ARG A 27 7.33 -9.50 9.44
CA ARG A 27 6.41 -9.16 10.52
C ARG A 27 7.23 -8.36 11.52
N ARG A 28 7.56 -7.12 11.16
CA ARG A 28 7.99 -6.09 12.10
C ARG A 28 6.84 -6.04 13.09
N THR A 29 7.11 -6.38 14.33
CA THR A 29 6.34 -5.94 15.50
C THR A 29 6.32 -4.41 15.41
N ALA A 30 5.42 -3.89 14.57
CA ALA A 30 5.26 -2.49 14.36
C ALA A 30 4.64 -1.99 15.66
N SER A 31 5.49 -1.43 16.53
CA SER A 31 5.06 -0.40 17.46
C SER A 31 4.01 0.44 16.73
N ALA A 32 2.81 0.54 17.30
CA ALA A 32 1.73 1.31 16.69
C ALA A 32 2.32 2.64 16.18
N PRO A 33 2.14 2.97 14.89
CA PRO A 33 2.76 4.15 14.32
C PRO A 33 2.37 5.34 15.19
N ALA A 34 3.34 6.20 15.54
CA ALA A 34 3.04 7.41 16.29
C ALA A 34 1.93 8.19 15.57
N THR A 35 0.99 8.76 16.32
CA THR A 35 -0.19 9.43 15.77
C THR A 35 -0.36 10.84 16.30
N HIS A 36 -1.02 11.69 15.52
CA HIS A 36 -1.57 12.96 15.92
C HIS A 36 -3.08 12.84 16.09
N ARG A 37 -3.61 13.42 17.16
CA ARG A 37 -5.05 13.67 17.30
C ARG A 37 -5.34 15.07 16.79
N VAL A 38 -6.24 15.17 15.82
CA VAL A 38 -6.68 16.43 15.22
C VAL A 38 -8.20 16.51 15.21
N ARG A 39 -8.74 17.71 15.09
CA ARG A 39 -10.14 17.94 14.73
C ARG A 39 -10.19 18.53 13.34
N ASP A 40 -11.14 18.09 12.53
CA ASP A 40 -11.39 18.72 11.24
C ASP A 40 -12.42 19.85 11.36
N ASP A 41 -12.70 20.49 10.23
CA ASP A 41 -13.61 21.63 10.15
C ASP A 41 -15.09 21.25 10.38
N LEU A 42 -15.42 19.95 10.33
CA LEU A 42 -16.73 19.43 10.69
C LEU A 42 -16.82 19.05 12.19
N GLY A 43 -15.74 19.27 12.95
CA GLY A 43 -15.66 18.98 14.38
C GLY A 43 -15.36 17.52 14.73
N ARG A 44 -15.10 16.66 13.73
CA ARG A 44 -14.83 15.22 13.95
C ARG A 44 -13.45 15.04 14.57
N ALA A 45 -13.33 14.12 15.52
CA ALA A 45 -12.05 13.74 16.10
C ALA A 45 -11.38 12.69 15.21
N LEU A 46 -10.18 13.01 14.70
CA LEU A 46 -9.43 12.14 13.81
C LEU A 46 -8.08 11.78 14.45
N THR A 47 -7.63 10.55 14.22
CA THR A 47 -6.27 10.10 14.57
C THR A 47 -5.51 9.84 13.29
N VAL A 48 -4.45 10.59 13.05
CA VAL A 48 -3.67 10.57 11.80
C VAL A 48 -2.26 10.06 12.10
N PRO A 49 -1.68 9.16 11.28
CA PRO A 49 -0.28 8.76 11.44
C PRO A 49 0.66 9.97 11.37
N LEU A 50 1.69 10.00 12.22
CA LEU A 50 2.72 11.04 12.24
C LEU A 50 3.46 11.15 10.89
N ARG A 51 3.63 10.02 10.20
CA ARG A 51 4.19 9.94 8.85
C ARG A 51 3.23 9.22 7.92
N PRO A 52 2.29 9.94 7.28
CA PRO A 52 1.38 9.35 6.30
C PRO A 52 2.14 8.99 5.02
N CYS A 53 1.94 7.76 4.52
CA CYS A 53 2.65 7.27 3.32
C CYS A 53 1.80 7.32 2.04
N ARG A 54 0.48 7.49 2.16
CA ARG A 54 -0.47 7.45 1.05
C ARG A 54 -1.55 8.50 1.27
N ILE A 55 -1.47 9.59 0.53
CA ILE A 55 -2.35 10.75 0.65
C ILE A 55 -3.12 10.90 -0.66
N LEU A 56 -4.45 11.06 -0.55
CA LEU A 56 -5.33 11.34 -1.68
C LEU A 56 -6.04 12.67 -1.44
N PRO A 57 -5.56 13.80 -1.99
CA PRO A 57 -6.30 15.06 -1.96
C PRO A 57 -7.59 14.97 -2.77
N LEU A 58 -8.66 15.53 -2.21
CA LEU A 58 -10.00 15.53 -2.82
C LEU A 58 -10.40 16.89 -3.41
N ALA A 59 -9.48 17.85 -3.45
CA ALA A 59 -9.67 19.13 -4.11
C ALA A 59 -8.35 19.68 -4.67
N PRO A 60 -8.37 20.48 -5.75
CA PRO A 60 -7.16 21.09 -6.29
C PRO A 60 -6.44 21.98 -5.28
N SER A 61 -7.18 22.79 -4.52
CA SER A 61 -6.62 23.64 -3.46
C SER A 61 -5.82 22.87 -2.41
N MET A 62 -6.27 21.66 -2.05
CA MET A 62 -5.56 20.78 -1.13
C MET A 62 -4.30 20.17 -1.76
N THR A 63 -4.34 19.87 -3.06
CA THR A 63 -3.20 19.30 -3.80
C THR A 63 -2.04 20.30 -3.84
N GLU A 64 -2.33 21.57 -4.16
CA GLU A 64 -1.31 22.63 -4.19
C GLU A 64 -0.66 22.84 -2.82
N MET A 65 -1.47 22.86 -1.75
CA MET A 65 -0.93 22.96 -0.39
C MET A 65 -0.05 21.75 -0.03
N LEU A 66 -0.44 20.54 -0.43
CA LEU A 66 0.34 19.32 -0.17
C LEU A 66 1.66 19.32 -0.92
N TRP A 67 1.74 19.85 -2.15
CA TRP A 67 3.00 19.96 -2.87
C TRP A 67 4.03 20.87 -2.17
N ALA A 68 3.57 21.82 -1.36
CA ALA A 68 4.47 22.69 -0.61
C ALA A 68 5.04 22.03 0.66
N VAL A 69 4.37 21.02 1.23
CA VAL A 69 4.68 20.52 2.59
C VAL A 69 4.95 19.03 2.69
N ALA A 70 4.50 18.23 1.72
CA ALA A 70 4.63 16.78 1.71
C ALA A 70 5.56 16.30 0.59
N ASP A 71 6.18 15.14 0.79
CA ASP A 71 6.90 14.43 -0.27
C ASP A 71 5.89 14.04 -1.39
N PRO A 72 6.04 14.52 -2.63
CA PRO A 72 5.13 14.21 -3.73
C PRO A 72 4.97 12.71 -3.99
N ALA A 73 5.97 11.88 -3.65
CA ALA A 73 5.88 10.42 -3.78
C ALA A 73 4.80 9.80 -2.88
N THR A 74 4.35 10.51 -1.84
CA THR A 74 3.27 10.07 -0.95
C THR A 74 1.88 10.39 -1.47
N ILE A 75 1.75 11.25 -2.49
CA ILE A 75 0.46 11.61 -3.10
C ILE A 75 0.11 10.56 -4.14
N ILE A 76 -0.86 9.69 -3.82
CA ILE A 76 -1.18 8.50 -4.64
C ILE A 76 -2.21 8.78 -5.75
N GLY A 77 -2.74 10.00 -5.82
CA GLY A 77 -3.73 10.41 -6.81
C GLY A 77 -4.20 11.83 -6.56
N ARG A 78 -5.04 12.33 -7.47
CA ARG A 78 -5.71 13.63 -7.38
C ARG A 78 -7.06 13.53 -8.07
N THR A 79 -7.98 14.44 -7.74
CA THR A 79 -9.23 14.55 -8.47
C THR A 79 -8.98 14.96 -9.92
N GLN A 80 -9.87 14.56 -10.82
CA GLN A 80 -9.89 15.07 -12.18
C GLN A 80 -10.37 16.53 -12.14
N ASN A 81 -9.72 17.39 -12.92
CA ASN A 81 -10.15 18.77 -13.16
C ASN A 81 -10.85 18.84 -14.51
#